data_AF-H0E3A3-F1
#
_entry.id   AF-H0E3A3-F1
#
_cell.length_a   1.000
_cell.length_b   1.000
_cell.length_c   1.000
_cell.angle_alpha   90.00
_cell.angle_beta   90.00
_cell.angle_gamma   90.00
#
_symmetry.space_group_name_H-M   'P 1'
#
loop_
_entity.id
_entity.type
_entity.pdbx_description
1 polymer ?
#
loop_
_entity_poly.entity_id
_entity_poly.type
_entity_poly.pdbx_seq_one_letter_code
_entity_poly.pdbx_strand_id
1 'polypeptide(L)'
;MKRIIGIGAATAILALAASPAAMADAEPTVCDGVIANASVGDLLVPYGASCTVDGSYVSGSITTETDAGSLTIRKSLVDGDVQVDSSHGLRVDRAVVTGELRVVEPTAAVELTTSAFNGAASIQAPLATLAVGGGEVGRGNVFGAGLRVRAAFGATAIERNVVRGDLAVDGGRAATRISRNLVSGALGCAGNDPAPTGGGNLAGSSTGQCSAL
;
A
#
# COMPACT_ATOMS: atom_id res chain seq x y z
N MET A 1 21.43 13.97 89.00
CA MET A 1 22.61 13.49 88.27
C MET A 1 22.27 13.47 86.78
N LYS A 2 23.19 13.96 85.94
CA LYS A 2 23.10 14.21 84.49
C LYS A 2 22.47 13.06 83.68
N ARG A 3 21.70 13.39 82.62
CA ARG A 3 22.04 13.08 81.21
C ARG A 3 21.09 13.73 80.19
N ILE A 4 21.72 14.30 79.16
CA ILE A 4 21.21 15.08 78.02
C ILE A 4 21.15 14.13 76.81
N ILE A 5 20.04 14.07 76.07
CA ILE A 5 19.91 13.51 74.71
C ILE A 5 18.66 14.20 74.11
N GLY A 6 18.59 14.86 72.97
CA GLY A 6 19.44 14.99 71.79
C GLY A 6 18.47 15.21 70.61
N ILE A 7 18.35 16.45 70.14
CA ILE A 7 17.43 16.87 69.07
C ILE A 7 17.93 16.32 67.73
N GLY A 8 17.11 15.55 67.03
CA GLY A 8 17.36 15.13 65.65
C GLY A 8 16.12 15.36 64.79
N ALA A 9 15.99 16.55 64.21
CA ALA A 9 14.96 16.85 63.23
C ALA A 9 15.42 16.33 61.87
N ALA A 10 14.90 15.17 61.45
CA ALA A 10 15.12 14.63 60.11
C ALA A 10 14.19 15.36 59.12
N THR A 11 14.74 16.32 58.38
CA THR A 11 14.07 16.92 57.22
C THR A 11 14.02 15.91 56.07
N ALA A 12 12.85 15.33 55.84
CA ALA A 12 12.57 14.50 54.68
C ALA A 12 12.46 15.39 53.43
N ILE A 13 13.45 15.31 52.54
CA ILE A 13 13.38 15.92 51.21
C ILE A 13 12.50 15.01 50.35
N LEU A 14 11.27 15.44 50.09
CA LEU A 14 10.36 14.75 49.17
C LEU A 14 10.80 15.07 47.73
N ALA A 15 11.57 14.16 47.13
CA ALA A 15 11.91 14.25 45.71
C ALA A 15 10.64 13.99 44.89
N LEU A 16 10.12 15.03 44.22
CA LEU A 16 9.10 14.87 43.17
C LEU A 16 9.75 14.12 42.00
N ALA A 17 9.48 12.82 41.90
CA ALA A 17 9.78 12.06 40.69
C ALA A 17 8.90 12.60 39.55
N ALA A 18 9.50 13.34 38.63
CA ALA A 18 8.85 13.65 37.36
C ALA A 18 8.76 12.35 36.56
N SER A 19 7.57 11.76 36.49
CA SER A 19 7.29 10.64 35.59
C SER A 19 7.60 11.09 34.15
N PRO A 20 8.36 10.32 33.35
CA PRO A 20 8.48 10.61 31.93
C PRO A 20 7.07 10.50 31.33
N ALA A 21 6.59 11.60 30.73
CA ALA A 21 5.42 11.54 29.88
C ALA A 21 5.77 10.59 28.73
N ALA A 22 5.21 9.38 28.75
CA ALA A 22 5.19 8.53 27.57
C ALA A 22 4.50 9.37 26.49
N MET A 23 5.24 9.71 25.42
CA MET A 23 4.60 10.23 24.22
C MET A 23 3.69 9.12 23.74
N ALA A 24 2.39 9.28 23.92
CA ALA A 24 1.42 8.39 23.33
C ALA A 24 1.64 8.46 21.83
N ASP A 25 2.01 7.34 21.20
CA ASP A 25 1.87 7.19 19.76
C ASP A 25 0.43 7.58 19.42
N ALA A 26 0.27 8.49 18.47
CA ALA A 26 -1.05 8.93 18.05
C ALA A 26 -1.79 7.69 17.53
N GLU A 27 -2.89 7.33 18.18
CA GLU A 27 -3.70 6.21 17.72
C GLU A 27 -4.19 6.46 16.29
N PRO A 28 -4.24 5.44 15.42
CA PRO A 28 -4.67 5.62 14.05
C PRO A 28 -6.13 6.10 14.01
N THR A 29 -6.41 7.01 13.09
CA THR A 29 -7.77 7.49 12.85
C THR A 29 -8.57 6.39 12.15
N VAL A 30 -9.68 5.98 12.77
CA VAL A 30 -10.59 5.00 12.16
C VAL A 30 -11.32 5.63 10.97
N CYS A 31 -11.28 4.96 9.82
CA CYS A 31 -11.98 5.36 8.61
C CYS A 31 -13.04 4.32 8.24
N ASP A 32 -14.31 4.65 8.46
CA ASP A 32 -15.49 3.82 8.17
C ASP A 32 -16.46 4.47 7.17
N GLY A 33 -16.00 5.55 6.51
CA GLY A 33 -16.80 6.31 5.55
C GLY A 33 -15.93 7.13 4.60
N VAL A 34 -16.19 8.44 4.53
CA VAL A 34 -15.50 9.35 3.59
C VAL A 34 -14.68 10.38 4.35
N ILE A 35 -13.40 10.48 4.02
CA ILE A 35 -12.50 11.56 4.45
C ILE A 35 -12.20 12.42 3.22
N ALA A 36 -12.80 13.61 3.17
CA ALA A 36 -12.67 14.51 2.02
C ALA A 36 -12.06 15.87 2.40
N ASN A 37 -11.10 16.34 1.60
CA ASN A 37 -10.43 17.64 1.76
C ASN A 37 -9.85 17.87 3.16
N ALA A 38 -9.28 16.81 3.75
CA ALA A 38 -8.78 16.83 5.12
C ALA A 38 -7.30 16.44 5.18
N SER A 39 -6.65 16.79 6.29
CA SER A 39 -5.34 16.25 6.68
C SER A 39 -5.52 15.35 7.89
N VAL A 40 -5.09 14.10 7.78
CA VAL A 40 -5.25 13.06 8.81
C VAL A 40 -3.92 12.34 9.01
N GLY A 41 -3.73 11.76 10.20
CA GLY A 41 -2.57 10.91 10.49
C GLY A 41 -2.73 9.52 9.87
N ASP A 42 -2.22 8.50 10.56
CA ASP A 42 -2.45 7.10 10.16
C ASP A 42 -3.94 6.78 10.10
N LEU A 43 -4.32 5.91 9.15
CA LEU A 43 -5.69 5.46 8.95
C LEU A 43 -5.81 3.95 9.18
N LEU A 44 -6.84 3.57 9.92
CA LEU A 44 -7.26 2.17 10.07
C LEU A 44 -8.66 2.00 9.47
N VAL A 45 -8.80 1.07 8.52
CA VAL A 45 -10.12 0.67 7.98
C VAL A 45 -10.55 -0.61 8.67
N PRO A 46 -11.59 -0.59 9.53
CA PRO A 46 -11.96 -1.74 10.31
C PRO A 46 -12.72 -2.81 9.50
N TYR A 47 -12.87 -4.00 10.08
CA TYR A 47 -13.64 -5.11 9.52
C TYR A 47 -15.00 -4.66 8.95
N GLY A 48 -15.30 -5.07 7.71
CA GLY A 48 -16.56 -4.78 7.01
C GLY A 48 -16.78 -3.32 6.62
N ALA A 49 -15.95 -2.39 7.08
CA ALA A 49 -16.10 -0.97 6.78
C ALA A 49 -15.48 -0.60 5.44
N SER A 50 -16.00 0.44 4.81
CA SER A 50 -15.44 1.00 3.58
C SER A 50 -14.92 2.41 3.83
N CYS A 51 -13.72 2.70 3.32
CA CYS A 51 -13.07 3.98 3.46
C CYS A 51 -12.85 4.61 2.09
N THR A 52 -13.23 5.88 1.94
CA THR A 52 -12.88 6.71 0.79
C THR A 52 -12.09 7.92 1.23
N VAL A 53 -10.86 8.03 0.76
CA VAL A 53 -9.99 9.20 0.95
C VAL A 53 -10.00 10.02 -0.34
N ASP A 54 -10.52 11.24 -0.28
CA ASP A 54 -10.72 12.11 -1.44
C ASP A 54 -10.16 13.52 -1.28
N GLY A 55 -9.21 13.90 -2.14
CA GLY A 55 -8.66 15.26 -2.08
C GLY A 55 -7.94 15.55 -0.77
N SER A 56 -7.44 14.51 -0.10
CA SER A 56 -6.95 14.58 1.27
C SER A 56 -5.44 14.31 1.34
N TYR A 57 -4.84 14.70 2.46
CA TYR A 57 -3.47 14.40 2.82
C TYR A 57 -3.47 13.44 4.02
N VAL A 58 -2.87 12.27 3.84
CA VAL A 58 -2.63 11.31 4.92
C VAL A 58 -1.15 11.43 5.25
N SER A 59 -0.81 11.94 6.42
CA SER A 59 0.59 12.16 6.82
C SER A 59 1.29 10.89 7.30
N GLY A 60 0.62 9.74 7.17
CA GLY A 60 1.07 8.45 7.63
C GLY A 60 0.55 7.34 6.73
N SER A 61 0.43 6.14 7.28
CA SER A 61 0.07 4.92 6.55
C SER A 61 -1.42 4.63 6.61
N ILE A 62 -1.92 3.91 5.61
CA ILE A 62 -3.29 3.38 5.58
C ILE A 62 -3.21 1.86 5.71
N THR A 63 -3.83 1.32 6.75
CA THR A 63 -3.92 -0.12 6.98
C THR A 63 -5.38 -0.54 7.01
N THR A 64 -5.71 -1.62 6.30
CA THR A 64 -7.03 -2.26 6.44
C THR A 64 -6.92 -3.48 7.36
N GLU A 65 -7.90 -3.66 8.21
CA GLU A 65 -8.09 -4.94 8.89
C GLU A 65 -8.53 -6.01 7.87
N THR A 66 -8.34 -7.27 8.24
CA THR A 66 -8.86 -8.42 7.49
C THR A 66 -10.36 -8.25 7.22
N ASP A 67 -10.78 -8.55 6.00
CA ASP A 67 -12.18 -8.47 5.56
C ASP A 67 -12.81 -7.07 5.68
N ALA A 68 -11.99 -6.01 5.65
CA ALA A 68 -12.48 -4.67 5.36
C ALA A 68 -13.26 -4.67 4.03
N GLY A 69 -14.25 -3.78 3.93
CA GLY A 69 -15.08 -3.62 2.74
C GLY A 69 -14.27 -3.14 1.55
N SER A 70 -14.15 -1.83 1.34
CA SER A 70 -13.36 -1.28 0.22
C SER A 70 -12.51 -0.11 0.66
N LEU A 71 -11.34 0.04 0.04
CA LEU A 71 -10.50 1.22 0.18
C LEU A 71 -10.41 1.95 -1.15
N THR A 72 -10.86 3.20 -1.18
CA THR A 72 -10.70 4.09 -2.33
C THR A 72 -9.84 5.28 -1.96
N ILE A 73 -8.72 5.45 -2.65
CA ILE A 73 -7.84 6.61 -2.51
C ILE A 73 -7.88 7.38 -3.83
N ARG A 74 -8.37 8.61 -3.80
CA ARG A 74 -8.46 9.44 -5.01
C ARG A 74 -8.04 10.87 -4.78
N LYS A 75 -7.34 11.47 -5.74
CA LYS A 75 -6.88 12.87 -5.66
C LYS A 75 -6.08 13.19 -4.37
N SER A 76 -5.43 12.20 -3.79
CA SER A 76 -4.89 12.29 -2.43
C SER A 76 -3.39 12.00 -2.41
N LEU A 77 -2.72 12.50 -1.38
CA LEU A 77 -1.32 12.18 -1.06
C LEU A 77 -1.29 11.36 0.23
N VAL A 78 -0.65 10.20 0.17
CA VAL A 78 -0.36 9.34 1.32
C VAL A 78 1.14 9.37 1.56
N ASP A 79 1.57 10.01 2.64
CA ASP A 79 2.96 10.06 3.06
C ASP A 79 3.33 8.87 3.95
N GLY A 80 3.17 7.68 3.39
CA GLY A 80 3.35 6.41 4.09
C GLY A 80 3.01 5.23 3.21
N ASP A 81 2.88 4.07 3.86
CA ASP A 81 2.52 2.82 3.19
C ASP A 81 1.01 2.68 3.03
N VAL A 82 0.61 1.89 2.05
CA VAL A 82 -0.78 1.42 1.91
C VAL A 82 -0.76 -0.10 2.01
N GLN A 83 -1.35 -0.62 3.09
CA GLN A 83 -1.39 -2.04 3.42
C GLN A 83 -2.83 -2.52 3.41
N VAL A 84 -3.11 -3.45 2.51
CA VAL A 84 -4.46 -3.96 2.26
C VAL A 84 -4.43 -5.47 2.37
N ASP A 85 -4.97 -6.00 3.46
CA ASP A 85 -5.05 -7.44 3.71
C ASP A 85 -6.53 -7.87 3.65
N SER A 86 -6.85 -8.82 2.75
CA SER A 86 -8.19 -9.37 2.55
C SER A 86 -9.32 -8.36 2.31
N SER A 87 -9.05 -7.22 1.65
CA SER A 87 -10.12 -6.26 1.33
C SER A 87 -11.04 -6.75 0.20
N HIS A 88 -12.31 -6.34 0.22
CA HIS A 88 -13.24 -6.53 -0.90
C HIS A 88 -13.04 -5.50 -2.03
N GLY A 89 -11.89 -4.82 -2.10
CA GLY A 89 -11.53 -4.01 -3.26
C GLY A 89 -10.64 -2.83 -2.90
N LEU A 90 -9.71 -2.53 -3.79
CA LEU A 90 -8.82 -1.37 -3.70
C LEU A 90 -8.93 -0.56 -4.99
N ARG A 91 -9.22 0.73 -4.86
CA ARG A 91 -9.10 1.67 -5.97
C ARG A 91 -8.15 2.81 -5.62
N VAL A 92 -7.12 3.00 -6.43
CA VAL A 92 -6.20 4.14 -6.32
C VAL A 92 -6.24 4.92 -7.63
N ASP A 93 -6.73 6.16 -7.58
CA ASP A 93 -6.92 7.02 -8.77
C ASP A 93 -6.36 8.43 -8.55
N ARG A 94 -5.42 8.85 -9.40
CA ARG A 94 -4.82 10.19 -9.32
C ARG A 94 -4.30 10.49 -7.91
N ALA A 95 -3.61 9.53 -7.32
CA ALA A 95 -3.02 9.64 -6.00
C ALA A 95 -1.49 9.50 -6.05
N VAL A 96 -0.84 9.93 -4.97
CA VAL A 96 0.58 9.70 -4.72
C VAL A 96 0.71 8.93 -3.43
N VAL A 97 1.42 7.81 -3.46
CA VAL A 97 1.80 7.03 -2.27
C VAL A 97 3.32 7.08 -2.19
N THR A 98 3.85 7.66 -1.11
CA THR A 98 5.31 7.83 -0.96
C THR A 98 6.00 6.54 -0.50
N GLY A 99 5.29 5.70 0.25
CA GLY A 99 5.76 4.39 0.70
C GLY A 99 5.43 3.25 -0.25
N GLU A 100 5.36 2.06 0.33
CA GLU A 100 5.08 0.78 -0.32
C GLU A 100 3.57 0.54 -0.44
N LEU A 101 3.18 -0.16 -1.51
CA LEU A 101 1.84 -0.73 -1.64
C LEU A 101 1.91 -2.24 -1.45
N ARG A 102 1.26 -2.76 -0.41
CA ARG A 102 1.08 -4.21 -0.21
C ARG A 102 -0.40 -4.55 -0.26
N VAL A 103 -0.76 -5.45 -1.17
CA VAL A 103 -2.12 -5.98 -1.28
C VAL A 103 -2.06 -7.50 -1.22
N VAL A 104 -2.75 -8.11 -0.26
CA VAL A 104 -2.76 -9.56 -0.06
C VAL A 104 -4.19 -10.07 -0.11
N GLU A 105 -4.42 -11.05 -0.98
CA GLU A 105 -5.68 -11.79 -1.13
C GLU A 105 -6.93 -10.91 -1.29
N PRO A 106 -6.92 -9.86 -2.15
CA PRO A 106 -8.12 -9.06 -2.37
C PRO A 106 -9.19 -9.91 -3.05
N THR A 107 -10.38 -9.92 -2.45
CA THR A 107 -11.51 -10.75 -2.89
C THR A 107 -12.34 -10.08 -3.98
N ALA A 108 -12.22 -8.76 -4.14
CA ALA A 108 -12.77 -8.03 -5.28
C ALA A 108 -11.73 -7.16 -6.00
N ALA A 109 -12.18 -6.39 -6.99
CA ALA A 109 -11.31 -5.78 -7.97
C ALA A 109 -10.28 -4.82 -7.35
N VAL A 110 -9.07 -4.87 -7.90
CA VAL A 110 -8.00 -3.92 -7.59
C VAL A 110 -7.72 -3.08 -8.84
N GLU A 111 -7.85 -1.77 -8.69
CA GLU A 111 -7.70 -0.81 -9.78
C GLU A 111 -6.73 0.30 -9.39
N LEU A 112 -5.55 0.30 -10.01
CA LEU A 112 -4.54 1.34 -9.83
C LEU A 112 -4.45 2.15 -11.13
N THR A 113 -4.80 3.43 -11.09
CA THR A 113 -4.90 4.27 -12.30
C THR A 113 -4.35 5.67 -12.08
N THR A 114 -3.66 6.23 -13.08
CA THR A 114 -3.12 7.60 -13.09
C THR A 114 -2.40 7.99 -11.78
N SER A 115 -1.72 7.07 -11.12
CA SER A 115 -1.14 7.27 -9.79
C SER A 115 0.37 7.11 -9.78
N ALA A 116 1.02 7.67 -8.76
CA ALA A 116 2.45 7.49 -8.51
C ALA A 116 2.66 6.72 -7.19
N PHE A 117 3.47 5.67 -7.25
CA PHE A 117 3.90 4.88 -6.10
C PHE A 117 5.41 5.00 -6.04
N ASN A 118 5.95 5.66 -5.02
CA ASN A 118 7.40 5.87 -4.95
C ASN A 118 8.13 4.63 -4.43
N GLY A 119 7.51 3.87 -3.51
CA GLY A 119 7.95 2.53 -3.12
C GLY A 119 7.57 1.45 -4.13
N ALA A 120 7.86 0.20 -3.79
CA ALA A 120 7.44 -0.95 -4.57
C ALA A 120 5.95 -1.26 -4.35
N ALA A 121 5.38 -1.94 -5.33
CA ALA A 121 4.01 -2.43 -5.26
C ALA A 121 4.01 -3.96 -5.35
N SER A 122 3.49 -4.62 -4.33
CA SER A 122 3.34 -6.07 -4.27
C SER A 122 1.87 -6.43 -4.13
N ILE A 123 1.35 -7.17 -5.10
CA ILE A 123 -0.03 -7.65 -5.13
C ILE A 123 0.01 -9.18 -5.17
N GLN A 124 -0.49 -9.81 -4.11
CA GLN A 124 -0.47 -11.26 -3.94
C GLN A 124 -1.88 -11.82 -3.96
N ALA A 125 -2.06 -12.90 -4.73
CA ALA A 125 -3.28 -13.69 -4.80
C ALA A 125 -4.57 -12.89 -5.05
N PRO A 126 -4.62 -11.95 -6.01
CA PRO A 126 -5.88 -11.31 -6.37
C PRO A 126 -6.87 -12.34 -6.91
N LEU A 127 -8.04 -12.45 -6.27
CA LEU A 127 -9.08 -13.40 -6.62
C LEU A 127 -10.02 -12.86 -7.71
N ALA A 128 -10.14 -11.54 -7.81
CA ALA A 128 -10.90 -10.84 -8.83
C ALA A 128 -10.00 -10.06 -9.79
N THR A 129 -10.61 -9.30 -10.70
CA THR A 129 -9.89 -8.52 -11.72
C THR A 129 -8.84 -7.61 -11.09
N LEU A 130 -7.62 -7.68 -11.61
CA LEU A 130 -6.54 -6.75 -11.30
C LEU A 130 -6.27 -5.88 -12.52
N ALA A 131 -6.49 -4.58 -12.39
CA ALA A 131 -6.17 -3.58 -13.41
C ALA A 131 -5.10 -2.61 -12.88
N VAL A 132 -3.88 -2.74 -13.41
CA VAL A 132 -2.77 -1.84 -13.09
C VAL A 132 -2.47 -0.98 -14.32
N GLY A 133 -2.91 0.26 -14.25
CA GLY A 133 -2.71 1.27 -15.27
C GLY A 133 -3.97 1.56 -16.06
N GLY A 134 -3.82 2.43 -17.06
CA GLY A 134 -4.94 2.84 -17.89
C GLY A 134 -5.14 1.84 -19.02
N GLY A 135 -6.38 1.36 -19.16
CA GLY A 135 -6.89 0.83 -20.43
C GLY A 135 -6.82 1.86 -21.56
N GLU A 136 -7.71 1.83 -22.54
CA GLU A 136 -7.57 2.68 -23.75
C GLU A 136 -7.68 4.19 -23.51
N VAL A 137 -8.27 4.62 -22.40
CA VAL A 137 -8.68 6.03 -22.17
C VAL A 137 -7.92 6.71 -21.01
N GLY A 138 -7.10 5.97 -20.25
CA GLY A 138 -6.44 6.48 -19.03
C GLY A 138 -4.92 6.60 -19.15
N ARG A 139 -4.31 7.51 -18.38
CA ARG A 139 -2.87 7.50 -18.12
C ARG A 139 -2.55 6.32 -17.20
N GLY A 140 -1.44 5.63 -17.45
CA GLY A 140 -0.99 4.56 -16.53
C GLY A 140 -0.35 5.12 -15.27
N ASN A 141 0.25 4.24 -14.48
CA ASN A 141 0.90 4.60 -13.23
C ASN A 141 2.40 4.81 -13.41
N VAL A 142 3.02 5.45 -12.42
CA VAL A 142 4.46 5.49 -12.25
C VAL A 142 4.82 4.74 -10.97
N PHE A 143 5.61 3.68 -11.10
CA PHE A 143 6.22 2.96 -9.98
C PHE A 143 7.69 3.39 -9.89
N GLY A 144 8.03 4.06 -8.79
CA GLY A 144 9.36 4.52 -8.44
C GLY A 144 10.34 3.38 -8.14
N ALA A 145 9.81 2.23 -7.73
CA ALA A 145 10.53 0.98 -7.59
C ALA A 145 9.92 -0.11 -8.50
N GLY A 146 9.90 -1.37 -8.03
CA GLY A 146 9.36 -2.50 -8.78
C GLY A 146 7.85 -2.71 -8.59
N LEU A 147 7.24 -3.41 -9.54
CA LEU A 147 5.88 -3.92 -9.46
C LEU A 147 5.92 -5.44 -9.52
N ARG A 148 5.36 -6.11 -8.51
CA ARG A 148 5.28 -7.56 -8.44
C ARG A 148 3.84 -8.03 -8.24
N VAL A 149 3.41 -8.94 -9.10
CA VAL A 149 2.14 -9.64 -8.99
C VAL A 149 2.41 -11.14 -8.83
N ARG A 150 1.88 -11.74 -7.77
CA ARG A 150 2.06 -13.18 -7.50
C ARG A 150 0.72 -13.89 -7.40
N ALA A 151 0.66 -15.10 -7.97
CA ALA A 151 -0.47 -16.02 -7.84
C ALA A 151 -1.82 -15.41 -8.21
N ALA A 152 -1.91 -14.62 -9.28
CA ALA A 152 -3.18 -14.02 -9.70
C ALA A 152 -4.19 -15.10 -10.13
N PHE A 153 -5.35 -15.12 -9.49
CA PHE A 153 -6.48 -16.01 -9.80
C PHE A 153 -7.60 -15.30 -10.56
N GLY A 154 -7.62 -13.96 -10.54
CA GLY A 154 -8.47 -13.14 -11.40
C GLY A 154 -7.73 -12.62 -12.64
N ALA A 155 -8.51 -12.25 -13.67
CA ALA A 155 -7.97 -11.69 -14.90
C ALA A 155 -7.12 -10.45 -14.60
N THR A 156 -5.91 -10.40 -15.14
CA THR A 156 -4.93 -9.36 -14.83
C THR A 156 -4.57 -8.56 -16.08
N ALA A 157 -4.61 -7.24 -15.99
CA ALA A 157 -4.14 -6.33 -17.01
C ALA A 157 -3.13 -5.35 -16.40
N ILE A 158 -1.90 -5.36 -16.92
CA ILE A 158 -0.84 -4.42 -16.53
C ILE A 158 -0.47 -3.61 -17.77
N GLU A 159 -0.89 -2.35 -17.79
CA GLU A 159 -0.89 -1.54 -19.00
C GLU A 159 -0.37 -0.12 -18.82
N ARG A 160 0.43 0.35 -19.79
CA ARG A 160 0.82 1.76 -19.92
C ARG A 160 1.52 2.32 -18.67
N ASN A 161 2.17 1.47 -17.88
CA ASN A 161 2.89 1.90 -16.69
C ASN A 161 4.34 2.25 -17.00
N VAL A 162 4.90 3.14 -16.20
CA VAL A 162 6.35 3.33 -16.08
C VAL A 162 6.79 2.67 -14.80
N VAL A 163 7.66 1.66 -14.89
CA VAL A 163 8.22 0.94 -13.75
C VAL A 163 9.73 1.19 -13.74
N ARG A 164 10.23 1.87 -12.71
CA ARG A 164 11.67 2.19 -12.61
C ARG A 164 12.50 1.01 -12.11
N GLY A 165 11.88 0.05 -11.43
CA GLY A 165 12.48 -1.24 -11.10
C GLY A 165 12.09 -2.34 -12.09
N ASP A 166 11.98 -3.56 -11.56
CA ASP A 166 11.49 -4.73 -12.29
C ASP A 166 9.96 -4.80 -12.30
N LEU A 167 9.42 -5.37 -13.37
CA LEU A 167 8.04 -5.84 -13.43
C LEU A 167 8.04 -7.37 -13.40
N ALA A 168 7.57 -7.96 -12.31
CA ALA A 168 7.52 -9.41 -12.11
C ALA A 168 6.08 -9.92 -12.02
N VAL A 169 5.72 -10.92 -12.82
CA VAL A 169 4.40 -11.57 -12.75
C VAL A 169 4.58 -13.08 -12.68
N ASP A 170 4.25 -13.66 -11.54
CA ASP A 170 4.61 -15.05 -11.25
C ASP A 170 3.43 -15.88 -10.74
N GLY A 171 3.34 -17.13 -11.19
CA GLY A 171 2.46 -18.13 -10.59
C GLY A 171 0.96 -17.93 -10.82
N GLY A 172 0.55 -17.06 -11.75
CA GLY A 172 -0.87 -16.82 -12.05
C GLY A 172 -1.60 -18.07 -12.58
N ARG A 173 -2.92 -18.12 -12.35
CA ARG A 173 -3.85 -19.16 -12.83
C ARG A 173 -4.98 -18.59 -13.68
N ALA A 174 -4.87 -17.32 -14.06
CA ALA A 174 -5.84 -16.60 -14.85
C ALA A 174 -5.17 -15.84 -16.01
N ALA A 175 -5.99 -15.51 -17.00
CA ALA A 175 -5.55 -14.76 -18.16
C ALA A 175 -4.88 -13.45 -17.73
N THR A 176 -3.64 -13.28 -18.16
CA THR A 176 -2.82 -12.11 -17.84
C THR A 176 -2.39 -11.44 -19.13
N ARG A 177 -2.57 -10.12 -19.20
CA ARG A 177 -2.13 -9.29 -20.31
C ARG A 177 -1.20 -8.18 -19.83
N ILE A 178 0.00 -8.12 -20.41
CA ILE A 178 1.04 -7.14 -20.08
C ILE A 178 1.37 -6.38 -21.35
N SER A 179 1.06 -5.09 -21.42
CA SER A 179 1.20 -4.34 -22.68
C SER A 179 1.58 -2.89 -22.48
N ARG A 180 2.42 -2.36 -23.38
CA ARG A 180 2.80 -0.94 -23.42
C ARG A 180 3.42 -0.42 -22.12
N ASN A 181 4.13 -1.26 -21.37
CA ASN A 181 4.84 -0.80 -20.17
C ASN A 181 6.27 -0.39 -20.52
N LEU A 182 6.76 0.67 -19.87
CA LEU A 182 8.16 1.06 -19.87
C LEU A 182 8.81 0.59 -18.56
N VAL A 183 9.66 -0.41 -18.63
CA VAL A 183 10.31 -1.05 -17.47
C VAL A 183 11.81 -0.77 -17.55
N SER A 184 12.36 -0.06 -16.58
CA SER A 184 13.81 0.25 -16.60
C SER A 184 14.66 -0.98 -16.24
N GLY A 185 14.12 -1.84 -15.37
CA GLY A 185 14.71 -3.14 -15.03
C GLY A 185 14.25 -4.27 -15.95
N ALA A 186 14.12 -5.46 -15.38
CA ALA A 186 13.65 -6.65 -16.08
C ALA A 186 12.11 -6.75 -16.09
N LEU A 187 11.56 -7.17 -17.22
CA LEU A 187 10.22 -7.72 -17.33
C LEU A 187 10.32 -9.26 -17.23
N GLY A 188 9.95 -9.81 -16.08
CA GLY A 188 10.11 -11.24 -15.77
C GLY A 188 8.78 -11.92 -15.47
N CYS A 189 8.59 -13.11 -16.05
CA CYS A 189 7.40 -13.91 -15.79
C CYS A 189 7.72 -15.39 -15.67
N ALA A 190 7.28 -16.02 -14.57
CA ALA A 190 7.50 -17.43 -14.32
C ALA A 190 6.25 -18.15 -13.79
N GLY A 191 5.99 -19.35 -14.30
CA GLY A 191 4.98 -20.26 -13.74
C GLY A 191 3.51 -19.80 -13.84
N ASN A 192 3.20 -18.86 -14.73
CA ASN A 192 1.82 -18.48 -15.04
C ASN A 192 1.18 -19.48 -16.00
N ASP A 193 -0.08 -19.82 -15.78
CA ASP A 193 -0.85 -20.71 -16.64
C ASP A 193 -2.29 -20.17 -16.81
N PRO A 194 -2.68 -19.68 -18.00
CA PRO A 194 -1.87 -19.60 -19.22
C PRO A 194 -0.71 -18.60 -19.09
N ALA A 195 0.30 -18.74 -19.96
CA ALA A 195 1.39 -17.78 -20.06
C ALA A 195 0.87 -16.35 -20.37
N PRO A 196 1.52 -15.28 -19.89
CA PRO A 196 1.05 -13.92 -20.12
C PRO A 196 1.07 -13.58 -21.62
N THR A 197 0.08 -12.80 -22.04
CA THR A 197 -0.06 -12.29 -23.41
C THR A 197 0.21 -10.79 -23.46
N GLY A 198 0.32 -10.21 -24.65
CA GLY A 198 0.45 -8.76 -24.82
C GLY A 198 1.51 -8.36 -25.84
N GLY A 199 2.05 -7.16 -25.67
CA GLY A 199 2.99 -6.59 -26.63
C GLY A 199 3.32 -5.12 -26.36
N GLY A 200 4.38 -4.65 -27.00
CA GLY A 200 4.79 -3.25 -26.98
C GLY A 200 5.41 -2.80 -25.65
N ASN A 201 5.90 -3.76 -24.85
CA ASN A 201 6.66 -3.44 -23.66
C ASN A 201 8.10 -3.05 -24.06
N LEU A 202 8.65 -2.05 -23.39
CA LEU A 202 10.06 -1.70 -23.50
C LEU A 202 10.71 -1.95 -22.14
N ALA A 203 11.50 -3.01 -22.04
CA ALA A 203 12.18 -3.41 -20.83
C ALA A 203 13.71 -3.41 -21.02
N GLY A 204 14.47 -3.24 -19.94
CA GLY A 204 15.92 -3.44 -19.97
C GLY A 204 16.30 -4.88 -20.33
N SER A 205 15.46 -5.84 -19.93
CA SER A 205 15.47 -7.22 -20.44
C SER A 205 14.09 -7.85 -20.27
N SER A 206 13.74 -8.81 -21.13
CA SER A 206 12.51 -9.60 -21.01
C SER A 206 12.88 -11.07 -20.81
N THR A 207 12.32 -11.73 -19.78
CA THR A 207 12.74 -13.08 -19.37
C THR A 207 11.55 -14.02 -19.13
N GLY A 208 11.84 -15.32 -19.17
CA GLY A 208 10.84 -16.37 -18.94
C GLY A 208 9.70 -16.31 -19.96
N GLN A 209 8.47 -16.42 -19.47
CA GLN A 209 7.26 -16.39 -20.29
C GLN A 209 7.00 -15.02 -20.95
N CYS A 210 7.68 -13.97 -20.48
CA CYS A 210 7.53 -12.61 -21.00
C CYS A 210 8.61 -12.23 -22.03
N SER A 211 9.51 -13.16 -22.39
CA SER A 211 10.59 -12.93 -23.37
C SER A 211 10.13 -12.46 -24.76
N ALA A 212 8.86 -12.67 -25.12
CA ALA A 212 8.28 -12.29 -26.41
C ALA A 212 7.28 -11.11 -26.34
N LEU A 213 7.11 -10.45 -25.18
CA LEU A 213 6.12 -9.37 -24.94
C LEU A 213 6.68 -7.95 -25.06
#